data_AF-A0AAW3ASC8-F1
#
_entry.id   AF-A0AAW3ASC8-F1
#
_cell.length_a   1.000
_cell.length_b   1.000
_cell.length_c   1.000
_cell.angle_alpha   90.00
_cell.angle_beta   90.00
_cell.angle_gamma   90.00
#
_symmetry.space_group_name_H-M   'P 1'
#
loop_
_entity.id
_entity.type
_entity.pdbx_description
1 polymer ?
#
loop_
_entity_poly.entity_id
_entity_poly.type
_entity_poly.pdbx_seq_one_letter_code
_entity_poly.pdbx_strand_id
1 'polypeptide(L)'
;MAELLSTKTWRLKDVLFDQGAEQVVRVLKIDHPFRRQRITIVPTPRYAKETYLTDWVYQPYVKKHIMYVSNDIYNPFYVFLCRALFRKGKFPEYAYFHPMGLPDCIEVNLSRRVFIKKEQPFKTPLSTILMTTNHFRDSHHPWVSRRVLKIVGEQYVVHPRNDKQSLVFVLPPSYVPDVVNTLQSLGFAVADTVTASIGEATTITKLNSWSNKCQLLVLGYLWFLLVLFIVGESRHIHRLFQDYKRELIEKAGKDPGKMGL
;
A
#
# COMPACT_ATOMS: atom_id res chain seq x y z
N MET A 1 -16.24 -1.23 -27.78
CA MET A 1 -16.03 -1.18 -26.31
C MET A 1 -14.55 -1.02 -25.93
N ALA A 2 -13.62 -1.77 -26.51
CA ALA A 2 -12.18 -1.67 -26.20
C ALA A 2 -11.57 -0.26 -26.46
N GLU A 3 -11.94 0.41 -27.56
CA GLU A 3 -11.46 1.77 -27.87
C GLU A 3 -11.96 2.86 -26.90
N LEU A 4 -13.14 2.66 -26.29
CA LEU A 4 -13.69 3.57 -25.27
C LEU A 4 -12.99 3.42 -23.91
N LEU A 5 -12.40 2.25 -23.63
CA LEU A 5 -11.67 1.98 -22.39
C LEU A 5 -10.19 2.39 -22.49
N SER A 6 -9.62 2.41 -23.70
CA SER A 6 -8.21 2.72 -23.92
C SER A 6 -7.88 4.21 -23.74
N THR A 7 -8.80 5.13 -24.06
CA THR A 7 -8.60 6.59 -24.00
C THR A 7 -9.22 7.26 -22.78
N LYS A 8 -10.03 6.52 -22.00
CA LYS A 8 -10.68 7.02 -20.80
C LYS A 8 -9.65 7.28 -19.69
N THR A 9 -9.71 8.45 -19.06
CA THR A 9 -9.06 8.70 -17.77
C THR A 9 -9.81 8.00 -16.65
N TRP A 10 -9.13 7.10 -15.96
CA TRP A 10 -9.70 6.31 -14.88
C TRP A 10 -9.77 7.12 -13.60
N ARG A 11 -10.88 6.98 -12.87
CA ARG A 11 -11.14 7.57 -11.56
C ARG A 11 -11.48 6.46 -10.56
N LEU A 12 -11.40 6.76 -9.26
CA LEU A 12 -11.73 5.78 -8.21
C LEU A 12 -13.14 5.18 -8.39
N LYS A 13 -14.12 6.00 -8.76
CA LYS A 13 -15.50 5.58 -9.04
C LYS A 13 -15.64 4.57 -10.19
N ASP A 14 -14.64 4.47 -11.06
CA ASP A 14 -14.62 3.49 -12.15
C ASP A 14 -14.07 2.13 -11.70
N VAL A 15 -13.37 2.11 -10.56
CA VAL A 15 -12.70 0.95 -9.97
C VAL A 15 -13.51 0.39 -8.81
N LEU A 16 -14.01 1.26 -7.93
CA LEU A 16 -14.79 0.92 -6.73
C LEU A 16 -16.11 1.70 -6.79
N PHE A 17 -17.22 0.98 -6.85
CA PHE A 17 -18.56 1.58 -6.94
C PHE A 17 -19.59 0.67 -6.30
N ASP A 18 -20.76 1.24 -5.97
CA ASP A 18 -21.85 0.49 -5.38
C ASP A 18 -22.79 -0.03 -6.49
N GLN A 19 -23.19 -1.29 -6.38
CA GLN A 19 -24.16 -1.94 -7.24
C GLN A 19 -25.30 -2.48 -6.37
N GLY A 20 -26.33 -1.65 -6.18
CA GLY A 20 -27.38 -1.92 -5.22
C GLY A 20 -26.86 -1.79 -3.78
N ALA A 21 -27.02 -2.85 -2.97
CA ALA A 21 -26.54 -2.89 -1.60
C ALA A 21 -25.07 -3.32 -1.46
N GLU A 22 -24.49 -3.89 -2.52
CA GLU A 22 -23.13 -4.42 -2.52
C GLU A 22 -22.16 -3.38 -3.08
N GLN A 23 -20.97 -3.32 -2.49
CA GLN A 23 -19.84 -2.61 -3.04
C GLN A 23 -19.04 -3.56 -3.92
N VAL A 24 -18.64 -3.09 -5.11
CA VAL A 24 -18.04 -3.89 -6.16
C VAL A 24 -16.72 -3.25 -6.58
N VAL A 25 -15.72 -4.10 -6.85
CA VAL A 25 -14.46 -3.69 -7.47
C VAL A 25 -14.33 -4.20 -8.89
N ARG A 26 -13.63 -3.44 -9.71
CA ARG A 26 -13.30 -3.81 -11.09
C ARG A 26 -11.86 -4.28 -11.20
N VAL A 27 -11.68 -5.58 -11.43
CA VAL A 27 -10.40 -6.18 -11.80
C VAL A 27 -10.12 -5.83 -13.25
N LEU A 28 -8.91 -5.32 -13.53
CA LEU A 28 -8.55 -4.77 -14.83
C LEU A 28 -7.48 -5.66 -15.48
N LYS A 29 -7.71 -6.07 -16.72
CA LYS A 29 -6.70 -6.71 -17.56
C LYS A 29 -6.21 -5.69 -18.58
N ILE A 30 -4.91 -5.42 -18.55
CA ILE A 30 -4.27 -4.35 -19.29
C ILE A 30 -3.18 -4.97 -20.15
N ASP A 31 -3.27 -4.74 -21.45
CA ASP A 31 -2.32 -5.29 -22.42
C ASP A 31 -1.62 -4.17 -23.19
N HIS A 32 -0.37 -4.40 -23.57
CA HIS A 32 0.33 -3.55 -24.50
C HIS A 32 0.32 -4.19 -25.90
N PRO A 33 -0.16 -3.49 -26.95
CA PRO A 33 -0.31 -4.06 -28.29
C PRO A 33 1.02 -4.56 -28.88
N PHE A 34 2.10 -3.80 -28.71
CA PHE A 34 3.42 -4.14 -29.27
C PHE A 34 4.37 -4.89 -28.31
N ARG A 35 4.36 -4.57 -27.01
CA ARG A 35 5.32 -5.15 -26.04
C ARG A 35 4.98 -6.59 -25.62
N ARG A 36 3.80 -7.12 -25.99
CA ARG A 36 3.31 -8.44 -25.53
C ARG A 36 3.34 -8.58 -23.99
N GLN A 37 3.13 -7.47 -23.30
CA GLN A 37 3.09 -7.42 -21.84
C GLN A 37 1.64 -7.33 -21.37
N ARG A 38 1.28 -8.18 -20.41
CA ARG A 38 -0.06 -8.26 -19.81
C ARG A 38 0.03 -7.99 -18.32
N ILE A 39 -0.82 -7.11 -17.83
CA ILE A 39 -0.87 -6.68 -16.44
C ILE A 39 -2.30 -6.87 -15.94
N THR A 40 -2.48 -7.71 -14.94
CA THR A 40 -3.76 -7.83 -14.24
C THR A 40 -3.69 -7.02 -12.95
N ILE A 41 -4.57 -6.05 -12.78
CA ILE A 41 -4.69 -5.29 -11.53
C ILE A 41 -5.87 -5.85 -10.75
N VAL A 42 -5.59 -6.37 -9.55
CA VAL A 42 -6.56 -6.85 -8.58
C VAL A 42 -6.68 -5.78 -7.48
N PRO A 43 -7.78 -5.00 -7.42
CA PRO A 43 -7.99 -4.03 -6.37
C PRO A 43 -8.31 -4.75 -5.06
N THR A 44 -7.52 -4.52 -4.01
CA THR A 44 -7.72 -5.15 -2.71
C THR A 44 -8.08 -4.08 -1.68
N PRO A 45 -9.38 -3.91 -1.35
CA PRO A 45 -9.79 -3.01 -0.28
C PRO A 45 -9.26 -3.51 1.07
N ARG A 46 -9.28 -2.64 2.08
CA ARG A 46 -8.84 -2.99 3.45
C ARG A 46 -9.67 -4.12 4.07
N TYR A 47 -10.96 -4.14 3.73
CA TYR A 47 -11.93 -5.12 4.18
C TYR A 47 -12.71 -5.64 2.97
N ALA A 48 -12.95 -6.94 2.95
CA ALA A 48 -13.80 -7.59 1.95
C ALA A 48 -14.40 -8.87 2.54
N LYS A 49 -15.41 -9.42 1.87
CA LYS A 49 -15.85 -10.80 2.12
C LYS A 49 -14.69 -11.77 1.93
N GLU A 50 -14.63 -12.81 2.75
CA GLU A 50 -13.58 -13.82 2.70
C GLU A 50 -13.57 -14.59 1.35
N THR A 51 -14.75 -14.72 0.74
CA THR A 51 -14.91 -15.26 -0.62
C THR A 51 -14.17 -14.43 -1.66
N TYR A 52 -14.28 -13.09 -1.62
CA TYR A 52 -13.55 -12.22 -2.53
C TYR A 52 -12.03 -12.40 -2.40
N LEU A 53 -11.53 -12.45 -1.16
CA LEU A 53 -10.10 -12.63 -0.93
C LEU A 53 -9.62 -13.99 -1.45
N THR A 54 -10.38 -15.06 -1.22
CA THR A 54 -10.07 -16.40 -1.70
C THR A 54 -10.10 -16.49 -3.23
N ASP A 55 -11.14 -15.95 -3.87
CA ASP A 55 -11.38 -16.07 -5.30
C ASP A 55 -10.45 -15.20 -6.13
N TRP A 56 -10.07 -14.02 -5.62
CA TRP A 56 -9.33 -13.02 -6.39
C TRP A 56 -7.96 -12.65 -5.83
N VAL A 57 -7.74 -12.70 -4.51
CA VAL A 57 -6.49 -12.16 -3.92
C VAL A 57 -5.50 -13.28 -3.60
N TYR A 58 -5.95 -14.36 -2.97
CA TYR A 58 -5.13 -15.49 -2.54
C TYR A 58 -4.95 -16.57 -3.63
N GLN A 59 -5.18 -16.21 -4.88
CA GLN A 59 -4.94 -17.10 -6.01
C GLN A 59 -3.43 -17.33 -6.22
N PRO A 60 -3.01 -18.49 -6.76
CA PRO A 60 -1.60 -18.85 -6.95
C PRO A 60 -0.97 -18.13 -8.17
N TYR A 61 -1.10 -16.80 -8.24
CA TYR A 61 -0.61 -15.99 -9.35
C TYR A 61 0.90 -16.17 -9.58
N VAL A 62 1.68 -16.32 -8.52
CA VAL A 62 3.14 -16.51 -8.54
C VAL A 62 3.56 -17.73 -9.38
N LYS A 63 2.67 -18.72 -9.57
CA LYS A 63 2.94 -19.87 -10.43
C LYS A 63 3.23 -19.43 -11.87
N LYS A 64 2.44 -18.50 -12.40
CA LYS A 64 2.48 -18.09 -13.82
C LYS A 64 2.94 -16.64 -14.04
N HIS A 65 2.86 -15.78 -13.04
CA HIS A 65 3.05 -14.34 -13.16
C HIS A 65 4.08 -13.83 -12.15
N ILE A 66 4.68 -12.66 -12.41
CA ILE A 66 5.34 -11.89 -11.36
C ILE A 66 4.25 -11.12 -10.61
N MET A 67 4.13 -11.39 -9.31
CA MET A 67 3.16 -10.78 -8.44
C MET A 67 3.78 -9.58 -7.73
N TYR A 68 3.12 -8.43 -7.80
CA TYR A 68 3.45 -7.24 -7.04
C TYR A 68 2.36 -6.97 -6.03
N VAL A 69 2.67 -7.12 -4.73
CA VAL A 69 1.73 -6.86 -3.65
C VAL A 69 2.09 -5.54 -2.97
N SER A 70 1.12 -4.64 -2.86
CA SER A 70 1.32 -3.41 -2.11
C SER A 70 1.39 -3.70 -0.62
N ASN A 71 2.49 -3.28 -0.01
CA ASN A 71 2.65 -3.32 1.44
C ASN A 71 1.65 -2.40 2.16
N ASP A 72 1.00 -1.50 1.44
CA ASP A 72 -0.02 -0.65 2.03
C ASP A 72 -1.28 -1.42 2.43
N ILE A 73 -1.65 -2.44 1.65
CA ILE A 73 -2.85 -3.23 1.91
C ILE A 73 -2.72 -3.96 3.26
N TYR A 74 -1.49 -4.34 3.62
CA TYR A 74 -1.15 -4.92 4.92
C TYR A 74 -0.44 -3.88 5.80
N ASN A 75 -1.19 -2.90 6.28
CA ASN A 75 -0.73 -2.07 7.38
C ASN A 75 -1.41 -2.51 8.69
N PRO A 76 -0.66 -2.97 9.69
CA PRO A 76 -1.23 -3.38 10.98
C PRO A 76 -2.02 -2.25 11.65
N PHE A 77 -1.68 -0.97 11.40
CA PHE A 77 -2.38 0.18 11.95
C PHE A 77 -3.84 0.28 11.49
N TYR A 78 -4.23 -0.35 10.38
CA TYR A 78 -5.63 -0.31 9.91
C TYR A 78 -6.54 -1.25 10.70
N VAL A 79 -5.99 -2.30 11.29
CA VAL A 79 -6.81 -3.46 11.65
C VAL A 79 -6.85 -3.71 13.16
N PHE A 80 -6.22 -2.87 13.99
CA PHE A 80 -6.18 -3.11 15.44
C PHE A 80 -7.57 -3.34 16.07
N LEU A 81 -8.52 -2.42 15.84
CA LEU A 81 -9.87 -2.58 16.37
C LEU A 81 -10.65 -3.68 15.63
N CYS A 82 -10.59 -3.69 14.30
CA CYS A 82 -11.31 -4.66 13.49
C CYS A 82 -10.88 -6.11 13.78
N ARG A 83 -9.60 -6.36 14.10
CA ARG A 83 -9.10 -7.67 14.49
C ARG A 83 -9.78 -8.19 15.76
N ALA A 84 -10.00 -7.32 16.75
CA ALA A 84 -10.74 -7.68 17.95
C ALA A 84 -12.22 -7.96 17.65
N LEU A 85 -12.82 -7.21 16.72
CA LEU A 85 -14.21 -7.40 16.29
C LEU A 85 -14.41 -8.71 15.51
N PHE A 86 -13.49 -9.04 14.61
CA PHE A 86 -13.49 -10.30 13.86
C PHE A 86 -13.29 -11.50 14.78
N ARG A 87 -12.35 -11.43 15.73
CA ARG A 87 -12.15 -12.47 16.75
C ARG A 87 -13.40 -12.73 17.61
N LYS A 88 -14.23 -11.71 17.81
CA LYS A 88 -15.50 -11.81 18.55
C LYS A 88 -16.69 -12.22 17.66
N GLY A 89 -16.46 -12.55 16.39
CA GLY A 89 -17.50 -13.02 15.47
C GLY A 89 -18.53 -11.94 15.06
N LYS A 90 -18.23 -10.64 15.23
CA LYS A 90 -19.20 -9.58 14.89
C LYS A 90 -19.45 -9.39 13.39
N PHE A 91 -18.52 -9.84 12.56
CA PHE A 91 -18.60 -9.80 11.10
C PHE A 91 -17.97 -11.09 10.53
N PRO A 92 -18.65 -12.24 10.65
CA PRO A 92 -18.03 -13.55 10.41
C PRO A 92 -17.65 -13.78 8.94
N GLU A 93 -18.34 -13.15 8.00
CA GLU A 93 -18.07 -13.28 6.56
C GLU A 93 -16.99 -12.33 6.04
N TYR A 94 -16.56 -11.37 6.87
CA TYR A 94 -15.64 -10.30 6.46
C TYR A 94 -14.27 -10.52 7.06
N ALA A 95 -13.27 -10.29 6.22
CA ALA A 95 -11.88 -10.35 6.59
C ALA A 95 -11.15 -9.09 6.12
N TYR A 96 -9.91 -8.96 6.59
CA TYR A 96 -8.94 -8.01 6.08
C TYR A 96 -7.84 -8.78 5.37
N PHE A 97 -7.17 -8.13 4.43
CA PHE A 97 -6.03 -8.76 3.75
C PHE A 97 -4.91 -9.10 4.73
N HIS A 98 -4.44 -10.34 4.67
CA HIS A 98 -3.32 -10.82 5.45
C HIS A 98 -2.32 -11.54 4.52
N PRO A 99 -1.03 -11.18 4.52
CA PRO A 99 -0.05 -11.72 3.58
C PRO A 99 0.16 -13.22 3.77
N MET A 100 -0.05 -13.75 4.99
CA MET A 100 0.00 -15.20 5.24
C MET A 100 -1.14 -15.99 4.59
N GLY A 101 -2.16 -15.31 4.02
CA GLY A 101 -3.17 -15.96 3.20
C GLY A 101 -2.72 -16.22 1.77
N LEU A 102 -1.59 -15.65 1.34
CA LEU A 102 -1.03 -15.91 0.01
C LEU A 102 -0.39 -17.31 -0.04
N PRO A 103 -0.52 -18.04 -1.16
CA PRO A 103 0.08 -19.35 -1.30
C PRO A 103 1.60 -19.35 -1.16
N ASP A 104 2.13 -20.24 -0.33
CA ASP A 104 3.58 -20.37 -0.13
C ASP A 104 4.25 -21.14 -1.28
N CYS A 105 5.58 -21.04 -1.36
CA CYS A 105 6.43 -21.72 -2.34
C CYS A 105 6.20 -23.24 -2.43
N ILE A 106 5.86 -23.89 -1.32
CA ILE A 106 5.51 -25.32 -1.26
C ILE A 106 4.19 -25.58 -1.98
N GLU A 107 3.16 -24.78 -1.70
CA GLU A 107 1.82 -24.93 -2.28
C GLU A 107 1.81 -24.71 -3.79
N VAL A 108 2.63 -23.77 -4.28
CA VAL A 108 2.75 -23.49 -5.72
C VAL A 108 3.78 -24.36 -6.44
N ASN A 109 4.47 -25.25 -5.72
CA ASN A 109 5.53 -26.12 -6.24
C ASN A 109 6.64 -25.34 -6.97
N LEU A 110 7.22 -24.33 -6.30
CA LEU A 110 8.34 -23.54 -6.80
C LEU A 110 9.50 -23.57 -5.81
N SER A 111 10.74 -23.52 -6.32
CA SER A 111 11.90 -23.30 -5.45
C SER A 111 11.82 -21.94 -4.78
N ARG A 112 12.28 -21.84 -3.53
CA ARG A 112 12.28 -20.60 -2.74
C ARG A 112 12.92 -19.41 -3.47
N ARG A 113 14.02 -19.65 -4.22
CA ARG A 113 14.70 -18.61 -5.01
C ARG A 113 13.81 -18.07 -6.14
N VAL A 114 13.09 -18.94 -6.85
CA VAL A 114 12.19 -18.54 -7.93
C VAL A 114 10.96 -17.83 -7.37
N PHE A 115 10.43 -18.32 -6.24
CA PHE A 115 9.31 -17.70 -5.54
C PHE A 115 9.63 -16.26 -5.13
N ILE A 116 10.74 -16.04 -4.42
CA ILE A 116 11.19 -14.69 -4.01
C ILE A 116 11.45 -13.78 -5.22
N LYS A 117 11.89 -14.32 -6.35
CA LYS A 117 12.06 -13.53 -7.58
C LYS A 117 10.72 -13.11 -8.18
N LYS A 118 9.68 -13.95 -8.09
CA LYS A 118 8.36 -13.69 -8.66
C LYS A 118 7.43 -12.93 -7.74
N GLU A 119 7.53 -13.08 -6.43
CA GLU A 119 6.79 -12.27 -5.46
C GLU A 119 7.61 -11.03 -5.09
N GLN A 120 7.19 -9.88 -5.61
CA GLN A 120 7.87 -8.61 -5.43
C GLN A 120 6.99 -7.62 -4.65
N PRO A 121 7.57 -6.75 -3.81
CA PRO A 121 6.80 -5.74 -3.10
C PRO A 121 6.54 -4.51 -3.99
N PHE A 122 5.28 -4.09 -4.06
CA PHE A 122 4.92 -2.74 -4.50
C PHE A 122 5.08 -1.77 -3.32
N LYS A 123 6.32 -1.30 -3.12
CA LYS A 123 6.71 -0.55 -1.92
C LYS A 123 6.09 0.85 -1.87
N THR A 124 5.26 1.07 -0.87
CA THR A 124 4.82 2.37 -0.36
C THR A 124 5.88 2.94 0.60
N PRO A 125 6.16 4.25 0.57
CA PRO A 125 7.09 4.88 1.51
C PRO A 125 6.69 4.63 2.97
N LEU A 126 7.65 4.18 3.79
CA LEU A 126 7.40 3.80 5.17
C LEU A 126 6.93 5.01 6.00
N SER A 127 7.53 6.18 5.80
CA SER A 127 7.11 7.43 6.45
C SER A 127 5.64 7.74 6.17
N THR A 128 5.17 7.54 4.94
CA THR A 128 3.76 7.70 4.58
C THR A 128 2.88 6.68 5.30
N ILE A 129 3.26 5.40 5.35
CA ILE A 129 2.52 4.34 6.08
C ILE A 129 2.40 4.67 7.58
N LEU A 130 3.47 5.15 8.20
CA LEU A 130 3.57 5.32 9.66
C LEU A 130 3.05 6.66 10.16
N MET A 131 3.16 7.73 9.37
CA MET A 131 2.98 9.10 9.88
C MET A 131 1.73 9.81 9.34
N THR A 132 1.01 9.21 8.39
CA THR A 132 -0.13 9.86 7.73
C THR A 132 -1.41 9.06 7.89
N THR A 133 -2.54 9.75 7.84
CA THR A 133 -3.87 9.14 7.95
C THR A 133 -4.22 8.37 6.68
N ASN A 134 -5.09 7.38 6.83
CA ASN A 134 -5.69 6.65 5.72
C ASN A 134 -6.29 7.54 4.65
N HIS A 135 -7.06 8.53 5.07
CA HIS A 135 -7.69 9.47 4.15
C HIS A 135 -6.66 10.23 3.31
N PHE A 136 -5.56 10.68 3.94
CA PHE A 136 -4.48 11.35 3.22
C PHE A 136 -3.84 10.41 2.19
N ARG A 137 -3.55 9.16 2.56
CA ARG A 137 -2.89 8.17 1.70
C ARG A 137 -3.76 7.73 0.52
N ASP A 138 -5.06 7.57 0.75
CA ASP A 138 -6.02 7.24 -0.30
C ASP A 138 -6.17 8.39 -1.32
N SER A 139 -5.91 9.63 -0.90
CA SER A 139 -6.06 10.82 -1.74
C SER A 139 -4.75 11.30 -2.36
N HIS A 140 -3.60 11.05 -1.72
CA HIS A 140 -2.28 11.59 -2.11
C HIS A 140 -1.23 10.48 -2.17
N HIS A 141 -0.94 10.00 -3.38
CA HIS A 141 0.04 8.94 -3.61
C HIS A 141 0.90 9.17 -4.88
N PRO A 142 1.57 10.34 -5.01
CA PRO A 142 2.34 10.72 -6.21
C PRO A 142 3.55 9.82 -6.53
N TRP A 143 3.90 8.91 -5.61
CA TRP A 143 4.96 7.93 -5.78
C TRP A 143 4.51 6.70 -6.59
N VAL A 144 3.19 6.46 -6.72
CA VAL A 144 2.61 5.29 -7.41
C VAL A 144 3.03 5.27 -8.88
N SER A 145 2.83 6.37 -9.61
CA SER A 145 3.20 6.47 -11.03
C SER A 145 4.69 6.18 -11.25
N ARG A 146 5.57 6.80 -10.45
CA ARG A 146 7.03 6.55 -10.52
C ARG A 146 7.37 5.08 -10.28
N ARG A 147 6.65 4.41 -9.37
CA ARG A 147 6.84 2.99 -9.07
C ARG A 147 6.42 2.11 -10.24
N VAL A 148 5.27 2.39 -10.86
CA VAL A 148 4.78 1.69 -12.05
C VAL A 148 5.76 1.85 -13.21
N LEU A 149 6.23 3.07 -13.47
CA LEU A 149 7.24 3.34 -14.49
C LEU A 149 8.52 2.53 -14.23
N LYS A 150 8.97 2.38 -12.98
CA LYS A 150 10.14 1.57 -12.65
C LYS A 150 9.92 0.06 -12.88
N ILE A 151 8.70 -0.43 -12.68
CA ILE A 151 8.37 -1.86 -12.86
C ILE A 151 8.25 -2.21 -14.35
N VAL A 152 7.55 -1.37 -15.10
CA VAL A 152 7.13 -1.63 -16.50
C VAL A 152 8.06 -0.98 -17.51
N GLY A 153 8.73 0.11 -17.13
CA GLY A 153 9.58 0.94 -17.99
C GLY A 153 11.02 0.46 -18.16
N GLU A 154 11.38 -0.77 -17.77
CA GLU A 154 12.61 -1.37 -18.28
C GLU A 154 12.47 -1.57 -19.79
N GLN A 155 12.95 -0.57 -20.55
CA GLN A 155 12.94 -0.56 -22.01
C GLN A 155 13.90 -1.63 -22.52
N TYR A 156 13.36 -2.76 -22.93
CA TYR A 156 14.07 -3.67 -23.82
C TYR A 156 13.70 -3.28 -25.24
N VAL A 157 14.70 -3.04 -26.08
CA VAL A 157 14.59 -2.51 -27.46
C VAL A 157 13.65 -3.34 -28.34
N VAL A 158 13.35 -4.59 -27.97
CA VAL A 158 12.52 -5.48 -28.81
C VAL A 158 11.38 -6.16 -28.04
N HIS A 159 11.57 -6.69 -26.82
CA HIS A 159 10.50 -7.28 -25.99
C HIS A 159 10.89 -7.31 -24.49
N PRO A 160 9.95 -7.20 -23.54
CA PRO A 160 10.25 -7.42 -22.12
C PRO A 160 10.88 -8.81 -21.93
N ARG A 161 11.80 -8.95 -20.97
CA ARG A 161 12.32 -10.27 -20.57
C ARG A 161 11.14 -11.23 -20.35
N ASN A 162 11.31 -12.50 -20.74
CA ASN A 162 10.24 -13.52 -20.66
C ASN A 162 9.58 -13.59 -19.27
N ASP A 163 10.32 -13.30 -18.20
CA ASP A 163 9.79 -13.29 -16.85
C ASP A 163 8.85 -12.09 -16.55
N LYS A 164 8.93 -10.99 -17.30
CA LYS A 164 8.13 -9.77 -17.10
C LYS A 164 6.96 -9.60 -18.07
N GLN A 165 6.70 -10.60 -18.92
CA GLN A 165 5.59 -10.56 -19.87
C GLN A 165 4.22 -10.57 -19.19
N SER A 166 4.11 -11.17 -18.01
CA SER A 166 2.84 -11.24 -17.29
C SER A 166 2.98 -10.88 -15.82
N LEU A 167 2.33 -9.78 -15.45
CA LEU A 167 2.41 -9.18 -14.12
C LEU A 167 1.02 -9.18 -13.47
N VAL A 168 0.98 -9.36 -12.15
CA VAL A 168 -0.24 -9.18 -11.36
C VAL A 168 0.04 -8.14 -10.28
N PHE A 169 -0.76 -7.08 -10.23
CA PHE A 169 -0.67 -6.01 -9.25
C PHE A 169 -1.83 -6.13 -8.26
N VAL A 170 -1.51 -6.45 -7.01
CA VAL A 170 -2.47 -6.48 -5.89
C VAL A 170 -2.30 -5.17 -5.14
N LEU A 171 -3.23 -4.23 -5.33
CA LEU A 171 -3.10 -2.82 -4.91
C LEU A 171 -4.36 -2.31 -4.20
N PRO A 172 -4.27 -1.32 -3.29
CA PRO A 172 -5.45 -0.62 -2.79
C PRO A 172 -6.26 -0.01 -3.95
N PRO A 173 -7.61 0.00 -3.90
CA PRO A 173 -8.45 0.55 -4.97
C PRO A 173 -8.13 2.02 -5.30
N SER A 174 -7.69 2.79 -4.31
CA SER A 174 -7.28 4.19 -4.46
C SER A 174 -6.11 4.36 -5.43
N TYR A 175 -5.19 3.39 -5.53
CA TYR A 175 -3.99 3.51 -6.37
C TYR A 175 -4.24 3.10 -7.82
N VAL A 176 -5.29 2.30 -8.06
CA VAL A 176 -5.58 1.72 -9.38
C VAL A 176 -5.73 2.79 -10.47
N PRO A 177 -6.49 3.89 -10.27
CA PRO A 177 -6.59 4.95 -11.28
C PRO A 177 -5.23 5.51 -11.70
N ASP A 178 -4.36 5.84 -10.76
CA ASP A 178 -3.02 6.37 -11.02
C ASP A 178 -2.16 5.36 -11.78
N VAL A 179 -2.24 4.08 -11.40
CA VAL A 179 -1.53 3.01 -12.12
C VAL A 179 -2.04 2.89 -13.56
N VAL A 180 -3.35 2.81 -13.76
CA VAL A 180 -3.94 2.61 -15.10
C VAL A 180 -3.64 3.81 -16.00
N ASN A 181 -3.83 5.03 -15.51
CA ASN A 181 -3.53 6.26 -16.26
C ASN A 181 -2.03 6.34 -16.63
N THR A 182 -1.15 5.91 -15.72
CA THR A 182 0.30 5.84 -16.00
C THR A 182 0.63 4.74 -17.03
N LEU A 183 -0.07 3.62 -17.03
CA LEU A 183 0.11 2.58 -18.04
C LEU A 183 -0.42 3.03 -19.41
N GLN A 184 -1.56 3.73 -19.44
CA GLN A 184 -2.11 4.30 -20.67
C GLN A 184 -1.16 5.32 -21.31
N SER A 185 -0.49 6.16 -20.52
CA SER A 185 0.53 7.08 -21.06
C SER A 185 1.76 6.37 -21.65
N LEU A 186 1.99 5.10 -21.27
CA LEU A 186 3.00 4.23 -21.86
C LEU A 186 2.51 3.42 -23.07
N GLY A 187 1.26 3.61 -23.51
CA GLY A 187 0.67 2.90 -24.65
C GLY A 187 0.01 1.57 -24.31
N PHE A 188 -0.21 1.26 -23.04
CA PHE A 188 -1.06 0.13 -22.64
C PHE A 188 -2.54 0.48 -22.81
N ALA A 189 -3.37 -0.52 -23.08
CA ALA A 189 -4.82 -0.39 -23.15
C ALA A 189 -5.49 -1.38 -22.21
N VAL A 190 -6.62 -0.97 -21.61
CA VAL A 190 -7.47 -1.88 -20.84
C VAL A 190 -8.20 -2.79 -21.82
N ALA A 191 -7.82 -4.06 -21.84
CA ALA A 191 -8.34 -5.06 -22.76
C ALA A 191 -9.67 -5.64 -22.27
N ASP A 192 -9.77 -5.89 -20.97
CA ASP A 192 -10.93 -6.54 -20.36
C ASP A 192 -11.07 -6.12 -18.89
N THR A 193 -12.29 -6.19 -18.37
CA THR A 193 -12.62 -5.83 -16.99
C THR A 193 -13.61 -6.81 -16.40
N VAL A 194 -13.35 -7.29 -15.19
CA VAL A 194 -14.26 -8.18 -14.45
C VAL A 194 -14.69 -7.50 -13.17
N THR A 195 -15.98 -7.47 -12.90
CA THR A 195 -16.54 -6.95 -11.66
C THR A 195 -16.67 -8.06 -10.62
N ALA A 196 -16.25 -7.78 -9.39
CA ALA A 196 -16.32 -8.72 -8.28
C ALA A 196 -16.89 -8.01 -7.05
N SER A 197 -17.86 -8.63 -6.38
CA SER A 197 -18.40 -8.06 -5.14
C SER A 197 -17.38 -8.23 -4.01
N ILE A 198 -17.18 -7.16 -3.25
CA ILE A 198 -16.36 -7.16 -2.03
C ILE A 198 -17.21 -7.25 -0.76
N GLY A 199 -18.54 -7.14 -0.87
CA GLY A 199 -19.49 -7.24 0.24
C GLY A 199 -20.45 -6.07 0.34
N GLU A 200 -21.24 -6.05 1.41
CA GLU A 200 -22.26 -5.02 1.63
C GLU A 200 -21.63 -3.65 1.90
N ALA A 201 -22.08 -2.63 1.18
CA ALA A 201 -21.52 -1.28 1.23
C ALA A 201 -21.62 -0.65 2.63
N THR A 202 -22.73 -0.89 3.35
CA THR A 202 -22.96 -0.37 4.70
C THR A 202 -21.93 -0.93 5.70
N THR A 203 -21.69 -2.25 5.63
CA THR A 203 -20.75 -2.96 6.50
C THR A 203 -19.31 -2.55 6.21
N ILE A 204 -18.92 -2.48 4.95
CA ILE A 204 -17.56 -2.05 4.55
C ILE A 204 -17.31 -0.59 4.96
N THR A 205 -18.30 0.30 4.75
CA THR A 205 -18.21 1.71 5.18
C THR A 205 -18.06 1.83 6.69
N LYS A 206 -18.79 1.03 7.46
CA LYS A 206 -18.70 0.99 8.92
C LYS A 206 -17.32 0.51 9.40
N LEU A 207 -16.79 -0.56 8.82
CA LEU A 207 -15.46 -1.08 9.13
C LEU A 207 -14.37 -0.06 8.81
N ASN A 208 -14.44 0.58 7.64
CA ASN A 208 -13.51 1.64 7.25
C ASN A 208 -13.59 2.85 8.19
N SER A 209 -14.79 3.27 8.60
CA SER A 209 -14.98 4.39 9.53
C SER A 209 -14.35 4.11 10.90
N TRP A 210 -14.59 2.92 11.46
CA TRP A 210 -14.01 2.51 12.74
C TRP A 210 -12.50 2.40 12.69
N SER A 211 -11.96 1.80 11.62
CA SER A 211 -10.53 1.73 11.34
C SER A 211 -9.88 3.11 11.29
N ASN A 212 -10.46 4.03 10.51
CA ASN A 212 -9.92 5.38 10.35
C ASN A 212 -9.88 6.16 11.67
N LYS A 213 -10.93 6.04 12.51
CA LYS A 213 -10.97 6.67 13.84
C LYS A 213 -9.87 6.13 14.76
N CYS A 214 -9.71 4.80 14.81
CA CYS A 214 -8.67 4.19 15.64
C CYS A 214 -7.26 4.53 15.15
N GLN A 215 -7.03 4.50 13.84
CA GLN A 215 -5.74 4.89 13.28
C GLN A 215 -5.41 6.34 13.63
N LEU A 216 -6.38 7.26 13.56
CA LEU A 216 -6.17 8.66 13.92
C LEU A 216 -5.74 8.82 15.39
N LEU A 217 -6.34 8.05 16.31
CA LEU A 217 -5.92 8.04 17.72
C LEU A 217 -4.49 7.50 17.89
N VAL A 218 -4.14 6.40 17.21
CA VAL A 218 -2.79 5.82 17.26
C VAL A 218 -1.76 6.79 16.68
N LEU A 219 -2.07 7.43 15.56
CA LEU A 219 -1.21 8.45 14.95
C LEU A 219 -1.04 9.65 15.88
N GLY A 220 -2.11 10.12 16.53
CA GLY A 220 -2.03 11.18 17.53
C GLY A 220 -1.11 10.82 18.69
N TYR A 221 -1.19 9.58 19.18
CA TYR A 221 -0.29 9.08 20.21
C TYR A 221 1.17 9.00 19.74
N LEU A 222 1.43 8.50 18.54
CA LEU A 222 2.78 8.44 17.97
C LEU A 222 3.39 9.83 17.78
N TRP A 223 2.60 10.78 17.27
CA TRP A 223 3.03 12.17 17.14
C TRP A 223 3.32 12.81 18.50
N PHE A 224 2.49 12.54 19.50
CA PHE A 224 2.72 13.00 20.86
C PHE A 224 4.04 12.45 21.44
N LEU A 225 4.31 11.15 21.29
CA LEU A 225 5.59 10.54 21.71
C LEU A 225 6.78 11.16 20.98
N LEU A 226 6.65 11.43 19.68
CA LEU A 226 7.71 12.06 18.89
C LEU A 226 8.01 13.48 19.37
N VAL A 227 6.98 14.26 19.71
CA VAL A 227 7.15 15.59 20.31
C VAL A 227 7.85 15.48 21.66
N LEU A 228 7.43 14.56 22.53
CA LEU A 228 8.09 14.34 23.82
C LEU A 228 9.56 13.96 23.67
N PHE A 229 9.88 13.10 22.70
CA PHE A 229 11.26 12.72 22.40
C PHE A 229 12.09 13.93 21.96
N ILE A 230 11.59 14.75 21.03
CA ILE A 230 12.30 15.96 20.56
C ILE A 230 12.51 16.96 21.71
N VAL A 231 11.50 17.17 22.55
CA VAL A 231 11.62 18.07 23.72
C VAL A 231 12.60 17.52 24.76
N GLY A 232 12.58 16.21 24.99
CA GLY A 232 13.51 15.53 25.91
C GLY A 232 14.96 15.63 25.43
N GLU A 233 15.22 15.23 24.19
CA GLU A 233 16.57 15.26 23.60
C GLU A 233 17.10 16.67 23.44
N SER A 234 16.27 17.64 23.03
CA SER A 234 16.72 19.04 22.94
C SER A 234 17.15 19.59 24.31
N ARG A 235 16.43 19.26 25.39
CA ARG A 235 16.84 19.62 26.75
C ARG A 235 18.10 18.90 27.20
N HIS A 236 18.25 17.63 26.85
CA HIS A 236 19.43 16.82 27.18
C HIS A 236 20.68 17.35 26.47
N ILE A 237 20.61 17.59 25.16
CA ILE A 237 21.67 18.20 24.36
C ILE A 237 22.00 19.60 24.88
N HIS A 238 21.00 20.40 25.25
CA HIS A 238 21.25 21.72 25.82
C HIS A 238 22.04 21.63 27.12
N ARG A 239 21.69 20.71 28.03
CA ARG A 239 22.44 20.49 29.29
C ARG A 239 23.87 20.05 29.01
N LEU A 240 24.07 19.03 28.17
CA LEU A 240 25.40 18.57 27.77
C LEU A 240 26.26 19.71 27.17
N PHE A 241 25.63 20.58 26.37
CA PHE A 241 26.33 21.72 25.79
C PHE A 241 26.70 22.78 26.83
N GLN A 242 25.84 23.04 27.83
CA GLN A 242 26.18 23.93 28.94
C GLN A 242 27.27 23.35 29.83
N ASP A 243 27.21 22.05 30.12
CA ASP A 243 28.23 21.33 30.89
C ASP A 243 29.59 21.36 30.17
N TYR A 244 29.59 21.10 28.85
CA TYR A 244 30.78 21.21 28.02
C TYR A 244 31.35 22.64 27.97
N LYS A 245 30.50 23.66 27.86
CA LYS A 245 30.92 25.06 27.94
C LYS A 245 31.56 25.39 29.28
N ARG A 246 30.97 24.93 30.39
CA ARG A 246 31.54 25.10 31.73
C ARG A 246 32.92 24.45 31.83
N GLU A 247 33.06 23.19 31.40
CA GLU A 247 34.35 22.49 31.40
C GLU A 247 35.42 23.20 30.58
N LEU A 248 35.08 23.76 29.41
CA LEU A 248 36.02 24.50 28.58
C LEU A 248 36.49 25.81 29.25
N ILE A 249 35.58 26.51 29.92
CA ILE A 249 35.88 27.78 30.61
C ILE A 249 36.77 27.52 31.83
N GLU A 250 36.48 26.47 32.59
CA GLU A 250 37.31 26.02 33.71
C GLU A 250 38.70 25.60 33.23
N LYS A 251 38.81 24.83 32.13
CA LYS A 251 40.10 24.46 31.52
C LYS A 251 40.87 25.68 30.99
N ALA A 252 40.19 26.74 30.58
CA ALA A 252 40.79 28.01 30.18
C ALA A 252 41.20 28.90 31.37
N GLY A 253 41.03 28.44 32.62
CA GLY A 253 41.38 29.18 33.83
C GLY A 253 40.45 30.34 34.15
N LYS A 254 39.23 30.34 33.61
CA LYS A 254 38.22 31.39 33.81
C LYS A 254 37.07 30.88 34.69
N ASP A 255 36.44 31.78 35.41
CA ASP A 255 35.30 31.47 36.29
C ASP A 255 34.00 31.39 35.47
N PRO A 256 33.32 30.22 35.39
CA PRO A 256 32.09 30.05 34.63
C PRO A 256 30.94 30.95 35.09
N GLY A 257 30.87 31.28 36.39
CA GLY A 257 29.82 32.17 36.91
C GLY A 257 29.95 33.61 36.40
N LYS A 258 31.15 34.06 36.07
CA LYS A 258 31.40 35.41 35.49
C LYS A 258 31.11 35.49 33.99
N MET A 259 30.93 34.34 33.33
CA MET A 259 30.61 34.24 31.90
C MET A 259 29.11 34.00 31.63
N GLY A 260 28.27 34.02 32.68
CA GLY A 260 26.82 33.85 32.55
C GLY A 260 26.37 32.39 32.37
N LEU A 261 27.11 31.43 32.94
CA LEU A 261 26.84 29.99 32.91
C LEU A 261 26.60 29.40 34.31
#